data_AF-A0A936C8U1-F1
#
_entry.id   AF-A0A936C8U1-F1
#
_cell.length_a   1.000
_cell.length_b   1.000
_cell.length_c   1.000
_cell.angle_alpha   90.00
_cell.angle_beta   90.00
_cell.angle_gamma   90.00
#
_symmetry.space_group_name_H-M   'P 1'
#
loop_
_entity.id
_entity.type
_entity.pdbx_description
1 polymer ?
#
loop_
_entity_poly.entity_id
_entity_poly.type
_entity_poly.pdbx_seq_one_letter_code
_entity_poly.pdbx_strand_id
1 'polypeptide(L)'
;MRTTRSFATFAVALSAMLGACADAPTSVPAAGRPTGVDAASRVFVSGGVPQYETFKVCKSGSSASFSYTADYTSTGAGQDEAGSFTLQDGECATILQRGGSGATVTVTETSSQAGYALDRVELTSAVSATIGCGAQVLTTTTSTGPTVSGIISGSASATIPCKGVVAHFYNEFIPVGQIGDFVWNDTNNNGIQDLGEVGIPGVLVTLGGDASATATTDANGNYLFTGLAAGNYTVTVGAGPSGYTASPADQGGDDATDSDGLPPVNVTLATDSSVDLTIDFGFAPPPPPPPPAGCTLTIGFWKTHAGFTGKNADVVTQHLPQWLGTSGGAASVQVTTATQAVSILSMTGGASNGIVKLKAQLLGAKLNIASGASSAAIAATVAAADAFLASNAASSWSSLSGSNKAKVNAWMSTLDDYNNGLVGPGHCGSTGI
;
A
#
# COMPACT_ATOMS: atom_id res chain seq x y z
N MET A 1 8.92 14.67 -34.42
CA MET A 1 7.54 14.28 -34.75
C MET A 1 6.92 13.67 -33.51
N ARG A 2 5.76 14.20 -33.07
CA ARG A 2 4.81 13.71 -32.03
C ARG A 2 5.35 13.62 -30.59
N THR A 3 4.69 14.10 -29.52
CA THR A 3 3.50 14.95 -29.31
C THR A 3 3.57 15.38 -27.83
N THR A 4 3.55 16.68 -27.55
CA THR A 4 3.43 17.27 -26.20
C THR A 4 1.99 17.12 -25.70
N ARG A 5 1.78 16.58 -24.49
CA ARG A 5 0.47 16.63 -23.80
C ARG A 5 0.48 17.77 -22.79
N SER A 6 -0.49 18.65 -22.99
CA SER A 6 -0.77 19.88 -22.25
C SER A 6 -1.39 19.54 -20.88
N PHE A 7 -0.83 20.07 -19.80
CA PHE A 7 -1.52 20.16 -18.52
C PHE A 7 -2.47 21.35 -18.58
N ALA A 8 -3.77 21.08 -18.55
CA ALA A 8 -4.80 22.10 -18.43
C ALA A 8 -5.09 22.34 -16.95
N THR A 9 -4.73 23.53 -16.48
CA THR A 9 -5.13 24.10 -15.19
C THR A 9 -6.64 24.36 -15.25
N PHE A 10 -7.43 23.65 -14.44
CA PHE A 10 -8.85 23.97 -14.27
C PHE A 10 -9.02 24.75 -12.96
N ALA A 11 -9.02 26.07 -13.09
CA ALA A 11 -9.66 26.95 -12.12
C ALA A 11 -11.17 26.82 -12.30
N VAL A 12 -11.89 26.29 -11.30
CA VAL A 12 -13.35 26.38 -11.26
C VAL A 12 -13.72 27.54 -10.36
N ALA A 13 -14.31 28.55 -11.01
CA ALA A 13 -14.85 29.74 -10.39
C ALA A 13 -15.97 29.39 -9.41
N LEU A 14 -15.89 29.99 -8.22
CA LEU A 14 -16.99 30.11 -7.28
C LEU A 14 -18.07 30.99 -7.91
N SER A 15 -19.10 30.38 -8.51
CA SER A 15 -20.34 31.05 -8.89
C SER A 15 -21.47 30.56 -8.01
N ALA A 16 -22.03 31.50 -7.25
CA ALA A 16 -23.26 31.33 -6.51
C ALA A 16 -24.40 30.92 -7.45
N MET A 17 -25.02 29.77 -7.20
CA MET A 17 -26.36 29.46 -7.67
C MET A 17 -27.24 29.15 -6.48
N LEU A 18 -28.00 30.15 -6.06
CA LEU A 18 -29.30 29.97 -5.42
C LEU A 18 -30.21 29.28 -6.44
N GLY A 19 -30.24 27.95 -6.42
CA GLY A 19 -31.19 27.12 -7.16
C GLY A 19 -32.21 26.55 -6.19
N ALA A 20 -33.41 27.13 -6.18
CA ALA A 20 -34.56 26.53 -5.52
C ALA A 20 -34.80 25.12 -6.10
N CYS A 21 -34.84 24.09 -5.24
CA CYS A 21 -35.26 22.75 -5.65
C CYS A 21 -36.78 22.76 -5.81
N ALA A 22 -37.22 22.84 -7.06
CA ALA A 22 -38.57 22.53 -7.49
C ALA A 22 -38.76 21.01 -7.56
N ASP A 23 -39.94 20.57 -7.12
CA ASP A 23 -40.65 19.31 -7.36
C ASP A 23 -39.85 18.08 -7.84
N ALA A 24 -39.91 17.05 -6.97
CA ALA A 24 -39.39 15.71 -7.19
C ALA A 24 -39.89 15.04 -8.50
N PRO A 25 -39.05 14.26 -9.20
CA PRO A 25 -39.50 13.44 -10.30
C PRO A 25 -40.35 12.26 -9.81
N THR A 26 -41.46 12.05 -10.51
CA THR A 26 -42.32 10.87 -10.40
C THR A 26 -41.58 9.60 -10.80
N SER A 27 -41.84 8.52 -10.04
CA SER A 27 -41.50 7.10 -10.25
C SER A 27 -40.20 6.57 -9.62
N VAL A 28 -40.30 6.13 -8.37
CA VAL A 28 -39.45 5.08 -7.79
C VAL A 28 -40.31 3.80 -7.71
N PRO A 29 -39.82 2.62 -8.14
CA PRO A 29 -40.59 1.39 -8.08
C PRO A 29 -40.81 0.95 -6.63
N ALA A 30 -41.97 0.35 -6.38
CA ALA A 30 -42.32 -0.25 -5.09
C ALA A 30 -41.31 -1.35 -4.71
N ALA A 31 -40.35 -1.00 -3.84
CA ALA A 31 -39.53 -1.96 -3.12
C ALA A 31 -40.13 -2.14 -1.70
N GLY A 32 -40.16 -3.39 -1.25
CA GLY A 32 -41.02 -3.91 -0.20
C GLY A 32 -41.06 -3.10 1.11
N ARG A 33 -42.29 -2.95 1.62
CA ARG A 33 -42.61 -2.55 2.99
C ARG A 33 -41.85 -3.42 3.99
N PRO A 34 -40.88 -2.91 4.77
CA PRO A 34 -40.30 -3.64 5.88
C PRO A 34 -41.34 -3.72 7.00
N THR A 35 -41.59 -4.95 7.46
CA THR A 35 -42.39 -5.27 8.64
C THR A 35 -41.49 -5.22 9.87
N GLY A 36 -41.80 -4.35 10.83
CA GLY A 36 -41.06 -4.15 12.08
C GLY A 36 -40.72 -2.67 12.20
N VAL A 37 -41.46 -1.86 12.94
CA VAL A 37 -41.72 -2.00 14.38
C VAL A 37 -43.18 -1.66 14.66
N ASP A 38 -44.05 -2.67 14.78
CA ASP A 38 -45.28 -2.49 15.55
C ASP A 38 -44.86 -2.45 17.01
N ALA A 39 -44.62 -1.24 17.53
CA ALA A 39 -44.64 -1.03 18.97
C ALA A 39 -45.99 -1.55 19.45
N ALA A 40 -45.97 -2.64 20.23
CA ALA A 40 -47.15 -3.23 20.84
C ALA A 40 -47.79 -2.22 21.80
N SER A 41 -48.58 -1.28 21.26
CA SER A 41 -49.43 -0.42 22.07
C SER A 41 -50.65 -1.24 22.46
N ARG A 42 -50.64 -1.78 23.69
CA ARG A 42 -51.89 -2.17 24.35
C ARG A 42 -52.70 -0.89 24.53
N VAL A 43 -53.64 -0.65 23.62
CA VAL A 43 -54.57 0.47 23.71
C VAL A 43 -55.70 0.07 24.65
N PHE A 44 -55.65 0.53 25.90
CA PHE A 44 -56.86 0.60 26.72
C PHE A 44 -57.62 1.86 26.30
N VAL A 45 -58.72 1.70 25.55
CA VAL A 45 -59.66 2.79 25.28
C VAL A 45 -60.86 2.65 26.20
N SER A 46 -61.02 3.61 27.10
CA SER A 46 -62.30 3.90 27.76
C SER A 46 -62.60 5.39 27.52
N GLY A 47 -63.40 5.68 26.49
CA GLY A 47 -64.17 6.93 26.41
C GLY A 47 -63.53 8.21 25.82
N GLY A 48 -62.37 8.16 25.17
CA GLY A 48 -61.80 9.35 24.50
C GLY A 48 -60.62 9.00 23.59
N VAL A 49 -60.54 9.63 22.41
CA VAL A 49 -59.49 9.38 21.42
C VAL A 49 -58.13 9.79 22.00
N PRO A 50 -57.13 8.89 22.11
CA PRO A 50 -55.79 9.28 22.53
C PRO A 50 -55.18 10.25 21.51
N GLN A 51 -54.76 11.43 21.99
CA GLN A 51 -54.06 12.43 21.18
C GLN A 51 -52.59 12.01 21.09
N TYR A 52 -52.09 11.79 19.87
CA TYR A 52 -50.69 11.49 19.60
C TYR A 52 -50.05 12.62 18.80
N GLU A 53 -48.85 13.00 19.17
CA GLU A 53 -47.98 13.87 18.40
C GLU A 53 -46.94 13.01 17.66
N THR A 54 -46.49 13.48 16.50
CA THR A 54 -45.56 12.72 15.64
C THR A 54 -44.23 13.45 15.56
N PHE A 55 -43.14 12.73 15.83
CA PHE A 55 -41.77 13.20 15.61
C PHE A 55 -41.10 12.28 14.60
N LYS A 56 -40.77 12.80 13.42
CA LYS A 56 -40.19 12.02 12.33
C LYS A 56 -38.68 12.24 12.28
N VAL A 57 -37.92 11.16 12.19
CA VAL A 57 -36.47 11.17 12.06
C VAL A 57 -36.13 10.62 10.68
N CYS A 58 -35.42 11.39 9.87
CA CYS A 58 -34.98 11.00 8.54
C CYS A 58 -33.45 10.99 8.47
N LYS A 59 -32.89 10.01 7.78
CA LYS A 59 -31.45 9.85 7.60
C LYS A 59 -31.06 10.03 6.14
N SER A 60 -29.96 10.75 5.91
CA SER A 60 -29.33 10.91 4.60
C SER A 60 -27.81 10.77 4.71
N GLY A 61 -27.19 10.25 3.66
CA GLY A 61 -25.74 10.16 3.49
C GLY A 61 -25.09 8.89 4.05
N SER A 62 -25.71 8.17 5.00
CA SER A 62 -25.24 6.86 5.46
C SER A 62 -26.32 6.12 6.25
N SER A 63 -26.19 4.80 6.42
CA SER A 63 -26.95 4.08 7.45
C SER A 63 -26.46 4.46 8.85
N ALA A 64 -27.36 4.49 9.84
CA ALA A 64 -27.05 4.91 11.20
C ALA A 64 -28.00 4.31 12.25
N SER A 65 -27.51 4.21 13.49
CA SER A 65 -28.32 3.84 14.65
C SER A 65 -28.69 5.07 15.46
N PHE A 66 -29.87 5.04 16.06
CA PHE A 66 -30.44 6.13 16.83
C PHE A 66 -30.93 5.64 18.18
N SER A 67 -30.83 6.50 19.20
CA SER A 67 -31.57 6.39 20.46
C SER A 67 -32.51 7.57 20.63
N TYR A 68 -33.61 7.38 21.36
CA TYR A 68 -34.53 8.45 21.72
C TYR A 68 -35.05 8.34 23.14
N THR A 69 -35.40 9.49 23.73
CA THR A 69 -36.20 9.61 24.96
C THR A 69 -37.35 10.60 24.74
N ALA A 70 -38.50 10.31 25.33
CA ALA A 70 -39.70 11.13 25.27
C ALA A 70 -40.26 11.34 26.69
N ASP A 71 -40.16 12.56 27.20
CA ASP A 71 -40.55 12.95 28.56
C ASP A 71 -41.92 13.67 28.56
N TYR A 72 -42.81 13.21 29.45
CA TYR A 72 -44.22 13.61 29.50
C TYR A 72 -44.52 14.61 30.63
N THR A 73 -44.31 15.91 30.44
CA THR A 73 -44.34 16.85 31.59
C THR A 73 -45.66 17.59 31.87
N SER A 74 -46.80 17.30 31.21
CA SER A 74 -48.01 18.14 31.39
C SER A 74 -49.18 17.58 32.21
N THR A 75 -49.21 16.30 32.64
CA THR A 75 -50.39 15.75 33.35
C THR A 75 -50.13 14.76 34.49
N GLY A 76 -48.88 14.41 34.81
CA GLY A 76 -48.57 13.55 35.96
C GLY A 76 -49.07 12.09 35.85
N ALA A 77 -49.27 11.56 34.64
CA ALA A 77 -49.83 10.22 34.43
C ALA A 77 -49.13 9.34 33.35
N GLY A 78 -47.94 9.68 32.86
CA GLY A 78 -47.23 8.90 31.82
C GLY A 78 -45.86 8.42 32.27
N GLN A 79 -45.47 7.21 31.87
CA GLN A 79 -44.09 6.69 32.00
C GLN A 79 -43.23 7.27 30.87
N ASP A 80 -42.03 7.77 31.15
CA ASP A 80 -41.07 8.18 30.11
C ASP A 80 -40.83 7.03 29.12
N GLU A 81 -40.79 7.34 27.83
CA GLU A 81 -40.54 6.34 26.79
C GLU A 81 -39.13 6.50 26.24
N ALA A 82 -38.38 5.40 26.18
CA ALA A 82 -37.07 5.37 25.56
C ALA A 82 -36.98 4.19 24.61
N GLY A 83 -36.24 4.36 23.52
CA GLY A 83 -36.05 3.31 22.53
C GLY A 83 -34.87 3.57 21.62
N SER A 84 -34.64 2.63 20.71
CA SER A 84 -33.63 2.73 19.67
C SER A 84 -34.14 2.13 18.37
N PHE A 85 -33.60 2.60 17.25
CA PHE A 85 -33.88 2.09 15.92
C PHE A 85 -32.68 2.33 15.00
N THR A 86 -32.65 1.64 13.87
CA THR A 86 -31.63 1.84 12.83
C THR A 86 -32.34 2.30 11.56
N LEU A 87 -31.75 3.27 10.86
CA LEU A 87 -32.21 3.74 9.56
C LEU A 87 -31.13 3.43 8.52
N GLN A 88 -31.53 2.89 7.37
CA GLN A 88 -30.70 2.91 6.17
C GLN A 88 -30.66 4.31 5.56
N ASP A 89 -29.72 4.55 4.65
CA ASP A 89 -29.68 5.79 3.90
C ASP A 89 -31.00 6.07 3.16
N GLY A 90 -31.53 7.28 3.31
CA GLY A 90 -32.81 7.71 2.74
C GLY A 90 -34.06 7.28 3.51
N GLU A 91 -33.92 6.51 4.61
CA GLU A 91 -35.06 6.07 5.41
C GLU A 91 -35.50 7.10 6.46
N CYS A 92 -36.75 6.97 6.90
CA CYS A 92 -37.27 7.72 8.05
C CYS A 92 -38.06 6.83 9.01
N ALA A 93 -37.90 7.07 10.31
CA ALA A 93 -38.74 6.51 11.38
C ALA A 93 -39.69 7.57 11.94
N THR A 94 -40.81 7.14 12.52
CA THR A 94 -41.75 8.01 13.23
C THR A 94 -41.85 7.56 14.68
N ILE A 95 -41.55 8.48 15.60
CA ILE A 95 -41.76 8.33 17.03
C ILE A 95 -43.16 8.89 17.32
N LEU A 96 -44.02 8.07 17.93
CA LEU A 96 -45.36 8.45 18.35
C LEU A 96 -45.33 8.81 19.83
N GLN A 97 -45.61 10.07 20.17
CA GLN A 97 -45.63 10.51 21.56
C GLN A 97 -47.06 10.74 22.05
N ARG A 98 -47.40 10.22 23.24
CA ARG A 98 -48.66 10.55 23.95
C ARG A 98 -48.55 11.87 24.72
N GLY A 99 -48.72 13.02 24.07
CA GLY A 99 -48.43 14.31 24.71
C GLY A 99 -49.52 15.36 24.56
N GLY A 100 -49.72 16.15 25.62
CA GLY A 100 -50.26 17.52 25.54
C GLY A 100 -49.11 18.53 25.49
N SER A 101 -49.43 19.83 25.45
CA SER A 101 -48.45 20.93 25.36
C SER A 101 -47.35 20.82 26.43
N GLY A 102 -46.08 20.78 26.03
CA GLY A 102 -44.91 20.77 26.93
C GLY A 102 -44.09 19.47 26.94
N ALA A 103 -44.43 18.48 26.11
CA ALA A 103 -43.69 17.23 26.02
C ALA A 103 -42.30 17.43 25.37
N THR A 104 -41.26 16.74 25.87
CA THR A 104 -39.89 16.86 25.32
C THR A 104 -39.52 15.58 24.58
N VAL A 105 -38.95 15.70 23.38
CA VAL A 105 -38.34 14.58 22.64
C VAL A 105 -36.87 14.86 22.43
N THR A 106 -36.04 13.88 22.77
CA THR A 106 -34.60 13.88 22.50
C THR A 106 -34.26 12.70 21.60
N VAL A 107 -33.54 12.96 20.51
CA VAL A 107 -33.05 11.94 19.57
C VAL A 107 -31.55 12.13 19.38
N THR A 108 -30.81 11.02 19.43
CA THR A 108 -29.36 11.01 19.25
C THR A 108 -28.97 9.99 18.18
N GLU A 109 -28.18 10.40 17.19
CA GLU A 109 -27.46 9.46 16.31
C GLU A 109 -26.32 8.82 17.12
N THR A 110 -26.40 7.51 17.37
CA THR A 110 -25.45 6.80 18.21
C THR A 110 -24.33 6.13 17.43
N SER A 111 -24.47 5.97 16.11
CA SER A 111 -23.43 5.44 15.22
C SER A 111 -23.70 5.78 13.75
N SER A 112 -22.65 5.98 12.97
CA SER A 112 -22.67 6.07 11.51
C SER A 112 -22.01 4.84 10.86
N GLN A 113 -22.24 4.65 9.56
CA GLN A 113 -21.48 3.70 8.74
C GLN A 113 -20.00 4.11 8.69
N ALA A 114 -19.08 3.14 8.63
CA ALA A 114 -17.64 3.41 8.49
C ALA A 114 -17.35 4.32 7.28
N GLY A 115 -16.47 5.31 7.47
CA GLY A 115 -16.16 6.33 6.45
C GLY A 115 -17.18 7.48 6.38
N TYR A 116 -18.16 7.54 7.28
CA TYR A 116 -19.13 8.63 7.36
C TYR A 116 -19.17 9.21 8.77
N ALA A 117 -19.36 10.52 8.88
CA ALA A 117 -19.66 11.18 10.14
C ALA A 117 -20.86 12.10 9.98
N LEU A 118 -21.52 12.41 11.09
CA LEU A 118 -22.59 13.41 11.12
C LEU A 118 -22.02 14.78 10.75
N ASP A 119 -22.53 15.34 9.67
CA ASP A 119 -22.22 16.69 9.20
C ASP A 119 -23.15 17.69 9.91
N ARG A 120 -24.48 17.49 9.78
CA ARG A 120 -25.47 18.40 10.35
C ARG A 120 -26.82 17.77 10.59
N VAL A 121 -27.63 18.46 11.39
CA VAL A 121 -29.05 18.13 11.60
C VAL A 121 -29.92 19.32 11.21
N GLU A 122 -30.90 19.11 10.34
CA GLU A 122 -31.88 20.12 9.94
C GLU A 122 -33.26 19.78 10.51
N LEU A 123 -34.02 20.82 10.90
CA LEU A 123 -35.37 20.66 11.43
C LEU A 123 -36.37 21.35 10.52
N THR A 124 -37.40 20.61 10.09
CA THR A 124 -38.51 21.16 9.32
C THR A 124 -39.84 20.93 10.02
N SER A 125 -40.71 21.94 9.98
CA SER A 125 -42.10 21.81 10.45
C SER A 125 -42.99 21.37 9.29
N ALA A 126 -43.63 20.21 9.42
CA ALA A 126 -44.59 19.74 8.41
C ALA A 126 -45.91 20.48 8.60
N VAL A 127 -46.13 21.57 7.86
CA VAL A 127 -47.42 22.28 7.85
C VAL A 127 -48.34 21.59 6.84
N SER A 128 -49.20 20.68 7.30
CA SER A 128 -50.35 20.28 6.49
C SER A 128 -51.47 21.31 6.70
N ALA A 129 -51.75 22.10 5.66
CA ALA A 129 -52.80 23.11 5.67
C ALA A 129 -54.18 22.46 5.55
N THR A 130 -54.65 21.81 6.62
CA THR A 130 -56.07 21.50 6.80
C THR A 130 -56.66 22.49 7.80
N ILE A 131 -57.81 23.07 7.45
CA ILE A 131 -58.47 24.16 8.19
C ILE A 131 -58.79 23.69 9.61
N GLY A 132 -58.18 24.34 10.62
CA GLY A 132 -58.39 24.05 12.05
C GLY A 132 -57.14 23.71 12.85
N CYS A 133 -56.00 23.48 12.21
CA CYS A 133 -54.75 23.08 12.88
C CYS A 133 -53.87 24.31 13.20
N GLY A 134 -53.77 24.71 14.48
CA GLY A 134 -52.86 25.76 14.94
C GLY A 134 -51.39 25.48 14.59
N ALA A 135 -50.52 26.49 14.51
CA ALA A 135 -49.08 26.28 14.29
C ALA A 135 -48.47 25.62 15.54
N GLN A 136 -47.94 24.40 15.39
CA GLN A 136 -47.06 23.79 16.37
C GLN A 136 -45.64 24.22 16.03
N VAL A 137 -44.93 24.75 17.01
CA VAL A 137 -43.54 25.21 16.87
C VAL A 137 -42.73 24.44 17.90
N LEU A 138 -41.64 23.81 17.44
CA LEU A 138 -40.58 23.35 18.33
C LEU A 138 -39.90 24.62 18.87
N THR A 139 -40.25 25.03 20.08
CA THR A 139 -39.94 26.37 20.62
C THR A 139 -38.56 26.47 21.25
N THR A 140 -37.95 25.34 21.61
CA THR A 140 -36.60 25.28 22.19
C THR A 140 -35.85 24.13 21.55
N THR A 141 -34.86 24.42 20.72
CA THR A 141 -33.99 23.41 20.10
C THR A 141 -32.58 23.59 20.60
N THR A 142 -32.03 22.56 21.24
CA THR A 142 -30.58 22.41 21.38
C THR A 142 -30.15 21.32 20.41
N SER A 143 -29.33 21.70 19.43
CA SER A 143 -28.60 20.78 18.56
C SER A 143 -27.14 20.84 18.99
N THR A 144 -26.62 19.76 19.57
CA THR A 144 -25.21 19.64 19.94
C THR A 144 -24.67 18.33 19.39
N GLY A 145 -23.93 18.40 18.29
CA GLY A 145 -23.38 17.22 17.63
C GLY A 145 -24.47 16.22 17.24
N PRO A 146 -24.43 14.97 17.73
CA PRO A 146 -25.37 13.92 17.34
C PRO A 146 -26.77 14.03 17.96
N THR A 147 -27.01 14.97 18.87
CA THR A 147 -28.26 15.03 19.63
C THR A 147 -29.08 16.26 19.26
N VAL A 148 -30.37 16.01 18.99
CA VAL A 148 -31.41 17.03 18.93
C VAL A 148 -32.39 16.80 20.06
N SER A 149 -32.68 17.86 20.81
CA SER A 149 -33.74 17.86 21.82
C SER A 149 -34.67 19.05 21.59
N GLY A 150 -35.98 18.87 21.84
CA GLY A 150 -36.89 20.00 21.89
C GLY A 150 -38.27 19.72 22.48
N ILE A 151 -38.95 20.81 22.82
CA ILE A 151 -40.29 20.81 23.44
C ILE A 151 -41.37 20.98 22.38
N ILE A 152 -42.27 20.00 22.30
CA ILE A 152 -43.44 20.06 21.44
C ILE A 152 -44.53 20.90 22.13
N SER A 153 -44.79 22.08 21.57
CA SER A 153 -45.80 23.00 22.08
C SER A 153 -47.14 22.77 21.34
N GLY A 154 -47.95 21.87 21.89
CA GLY A 154 -49.32 21.64 21.43
C GLY A 154 -50.27 22.82 21.67
N SER A 155 -51.21 23.04 20.75
CA SER A 155 -52.39 23.88 21.00
C SER A 155 -53.38 23.09 21.88
N ALA A 156 -53.92 23.71 22.93
CA ALA A 156 -54.85 23.10 23.89
C ALA A 156 -56.25 22.73 23.32
N SER A 157 -56.38 22.51 22.01
CA SER A 157 -57.65 22.21 21.36
C SER A 157 -57.85 20.70 21.21
N ALA A 158 -58.85 20.18 21.90
CA ALA A 158 -59.08 18.75 22.16
C ALA A 158 -59.51 17.89 20.95
N THR A 159 -59.34 18.32 19.70
CA THR A 159 -60.06 17.65 18.59
C THR A 159 -59.24 17.20 17.38
N ILE A 160 -58.03 17.68 17.05
CA ILE A 160 -57.34 17.15 15.85
C ILE A 160 -55.80 17.24 15.98
N PRO A 161 -55.04 16.12 15.94
CA PRO A 161 -53.59 16.14 15.82
C PRO A 161 -53.22 16.31 14.34
N CYS A 162 -52.59 17.42 13.95
CA CYS A 162 -52.23 17.63 12.52
C CYS A 162 -50.81 18.10 12.22
N LYS A 163 -49.88 18.19 13.18
CA LYS A 163 -48.54 18.70 12.88
C LYS A 163 -47.47 17.88 13.58
N GLY A 164 -46.48 17.45 12.81
CA GLY A 164 -45.28 16.76 13.29
C GLY A 164 -44.02 17.54 12.95
N VAL A 165 -42.98 17.33 13.74
CA VAL A 165 -41.63 17.83 13.46
C VAL A 165 -40.87 16.76 12.68
N VAL A 166 -40.06 17.16 11.70
CA VAL A 166 -39.12 16.26 11.03
C VAL A 166 -37.69 16.71 11.32
N ALA A 167 -36.88 15.81 11.90
CA ALA A 167 -35.44 15.97 12.06
C ALA A 167 -34.70 15.20 10.97
N HIS A 168 -33.89 15.89 10.18
CA HIS A 168 -33.07 15.31 9.10
C HIS A 168 -31.63 15.26 9.55
N PHE A 169 -31.06 14.06 9.68
CA PHE A 169 -29.65 13.83 10.01
C PHE A 169 -28.87 13.54 8.72
N TYR A 170 -27.87 14.37 8.42
CA TYR A 170 -27.03 14.24 7.24
C TYR A 170 -25.63 13.80 7.65
N ASN A 171 -25.17 12.69 7.08
CA ASN A 171 -23.77 12.31 7.20
C ASN A 171 -23.05 12.64 5.89
N GLU A 172 -21.80 13.07 6.01
CA GLU A 172 -20.91 13.26 4.88
C GLU A 172 -19.92 12.10 4.81
N PHE A 173 -19.54 11.74 3.59
CA PHE A 173 -18.43 10.82 3.37
C PHE A 173 -17.14 11.51 3.76
N ILE A 174 -16.47 10.98 4.78
CA ILE A 174 -15.11 11.39 5.11
C ILE A 174 -14.19 10.52 4.26
N PRO A 175 -13.41 11.09 3.32
CA PRO A 175 -12.39 10.32 2.63
C PRO A 175 -11.48 9.72 3.69
N VAL A 176 -11.25 8.42 3.60
CA VAL A 176 -10.48 7.68 4.61
C VAL A 176 -9.06 7.43 4.15
N GLY A 177 -8.15 7.47 5.11
CA GLY A 177 -6.73 7.40 4.88
C GLY A 177 -6.33 5.97 4.55
N GLN A 178 -5.21 5.86 3.82
CA GLN A 178 -4.71 4.59 3.30
C GLN A 178 -3.21 4.46 3.54
N ILE A 179 -2.78 3.24 3.88
CA ILE A 179 -1.37 2.85 4.03
C ILE A 179 -1.14 1.51 3.29
N GLY A 180 -0.16 1.44 2.39
CA GLY A 180 0.21 0.29 1.55
C GLY A 180 1.65 0.43 1.02
N ASP A 181 2.15 -0.40 0.10
CA ASP A 181 1.41 -1.19 -0.91
C ASP A 181 1.96 -2.61 -1.10
N PHE A 182 3.28 -2.80 -1.16
CA PHE A 182 3.85 -3.92 -1.89
C PHE A 182 4.91 -4.71 -1.11
N VAL A 183 4.88 -6.04 -1.23
CA VAL A 183 5.95 -6.93 -0.75
C VAL A 183 6.46 -7.75 -1.92
N TRP A 184 7.77 -7.75 -2.18
CA TRP A 184 8.31 -8.35 -3.40
C TRP A 184 9.58 -9.16 -3.25
N ASN A 185 9.82 -10.00 -4.27
CA ASN A 185 11.03 -10.79 -4.42
C ASN A 185 12.09 -9.94 -5.11
N ASP A 186 12.97 -9.35 -4.31
CA ASP A 186 14.15 -8.60 -4.77
C ASP A 186 15.22 -9.60 -5.21
N THR A 187 15.09 -10.04 -6.46
CA THR A 187 15.87 -11.14 -7.03
C THR A 187 17.36 -10.80 -7.20
N ASN A 188 17.69 -9.51 -7.20
CA ASN A 188 19.04 -9.02 -7.40
C ASN A 188 19.66 -8.38 -6.13
N ASN A 189 18.88 -8.29 -5.05
CA ASN A 189 19.27 -7.79 -3.74
C ASN A 189 19.78 -6.33 -3.78
N ASN A 190 19.14 -5.48 -4.59
CA ASN A 190 19.48 -4.06 -4.69
C ASN A 190 18.55 -3.14 -3.89
N GLY A 191 17.47 -3.66 -3.30
CA GLY A 191 16.50 -2.87 -2.55
C GLY A 191 15.60 -1.96 -3.38
N ILE A 192 15.52 -2.16 -4.70
CA ILE A 192 14.74 -1.35 -5.64
C ILE A 192 13.78 -2.28 -6.40
N GLN A 193 12.54 -1.85 -6.58
CA GLN A 193 11.52 -2.56 -7.35
C GLN A 193 11.85 -2.53 -8.85
N ASP A 194 12.48 -3.61 -9.34
CA ASP A 194 12.89 -3.72 -10.74
C ASP A 194 11.83 -4.38 -11.64
N LEU A 195 11.86 -4.02 -12.93
CA LEU A 195 10.99 -4.65 -13.92
C LEU A 195 11.24 -6.16 -14.02
N GLY A 196 10.22 -6.96 -13.70
CA GLY A 196 10.26 -8.42 -13.76
C GLY A 196 10.41 -9.09 -12.40
N GLU A 197 10.64 -8.30 -11.35
CA GLU A 197 10.48 -8.76 -9.97
C GLU A 197 9.00 -8.91 -9.65
N VAL A 198 8.66 -9.95 -8.91
CA VAL A 198 7.27 -10.34 -8.64
C VAL A 198 6.96 -10.16 -7.16
N GLY A 199 5.73 -9.79 -6.85
CA GLY A 199 5.32 -9.70 -5.46
C GLY A 199 5.19 -11.06 -4.78
N ILE A 200 5.24 -11.03 -3.45
CA ILE A 200 5.23 -12.22 -2.60
C ILE A 200 3.85 -12.35 -1.95
N PRO A 201 3.07 -13.40 -2.28
CA PRO A 201 1.76 -13.60 -1.68
C PRO A 201 1.83 -14.18 -0.26
N GLY A 202 0.81 -13.90 0.55
CA GLY A 202 0.62 -14.55 1.84
C GLY A 202 1.48 -14.01 2.99
N VAL A 203 2.15 -12.87 2.81
CA VAL A 203 2.93 -12.21 3.85
C VAL A 203 1.99 -11.41 4.76
N LEU A 204 2.05 -11.66 6.07
CA LEU A 204 1.29 -10.91 7.06
C LEU A 204 1.91 -9.52 7.24
N VAL A 205 1.10 -8.47 7.17
CA VAL A 205 1.48 -7.09 7.50
C VAL A 205 0.58 -6.61 8.64
N THR A 206 1.17 -5.96 9.65
CA THR A 206 0.46 -5.48 10.84
C THR A 206 0.57 -3.95 10.94
N LEU A 207 -0.56 -3.31 11.21
CA LEU A 207 -0.68 -1.89 11.52
C LEU A 207 -0.80 -1.71 13.04
N GLY A 208 -0.06 -0.76 13.60
CA GLY A 208 -0.18 -0.28 14.98
C GLY A 208 -0.26 1.25 15.05
N GLY A 209 -0.36 1.79 16.27
CA GLY A 209 -0.50 3.24 16.52
C GLY A 209 -1.92 3.64 16.88
N ASP A 210 -2.45 4.67 16.21
CA ASP A 210 -3.80 5.19 16.43
C ASP A 210 -4.91 4.20 16.01
N ALA A 211 -4.57 3.17 15.24
CA ALA A 211 -5.41 2.01 14.99
C ALA A 211 -4.57 0.72 15.01
N SER A 212 -5.25 -0.43 15.09
CA SER A 212 -4.61 -1.73 14.90
C SER A 212 -5.38 -2.58 13.90
N ALA A 213 -4.66 -3.11 12.92
CA ALA A 213 -5.20 -3.93 11.86
C ALA A 213 -4.14 -4.90 11.34
N THR A 214 -4.58 -5.88 10.56
CA THR A 214 -3.68 -6.80 9.85
C THR A 214 -4.16 -6.97 8.42
N ALA A 215 -3.21 -7.06 7.49
CA ALA A 215 -3.44 -7.38 6.09
C ALA A 215 -2.56 -8.58 5.70
N THR A 216 -2.94 -9.29 4.65
CA THR A 216 -2.10 -10.35 4.06
C THR A 216 -1.95 -10.04 2.59
N THR A 217 -0.71 -10.10 2.09
CA THR A 217 -0.42 -9.76 0.70
C THR A 217 -1.17 -10.69 -0.25
N ASP A 218 -1.74 -10.11 -1.30
CA ASP A 218 -2.51 -10.83 -2.30
C ASP A 218 -1.62 -11.64 -3.27
N ALA A 219 -2.21 -12.24 -4.30
CA ALA A 219 -1.49 -13.04 -5.29
C ALA A 219 -0.40 -12.24 -6.05
N ASN A 220 -0.51 -10.92 -6.09
CA ASN A 220 0.44 -10.03 -6.72
C ASN A 220 1.44 -9.46 -5.73
N GLY A 221 1.30 -9.65 -4.42
CA GLY A 221 2.15 -9.07 -3.38
C GLY A 221 1.60 -7.80 -2.73
N ASN A 222 0.39 -7.37 -3.09
CA ASN A 222 -0.17 -6.10 -2.64
C ASN A 222 -0.89 -6.26 -1.29
N TYR A 223 -0.81 -5.26 -0.42
CA TYR A 223 -1.57 -5.12 0.81
C TYR A 223 -2.07 -3.68 0.95
N LEU A 224 -3.16 -3.47 1.71
CA LEU A 224 -3.72 -2.15 1.92
C LEU A 224 -4.48 -2.06 3.24
N PHE A 225 -4.19 -1.03 4.01
CA PHE A 225 -5.03 -0.57 5.10
C PHE A 225 -5.87 0.61 4.62
N THR A 226 -7.18 0.57 4.87
CA THR A 226 -8.13 1.64 4.51
C THR A 226 -8.95 2.01 5.72
N GLY A 227 -9.61 3.16 5.71
CA GLY A 227 -10.48 3.54 6.84
C GLY A 227 -9.73 4.27 7.94
N LEU A 228 -8.53 4.79 7.67
CA LEU A 228 -7.65 5.38 8.67
C LEU A 228 -7.94 6.87 8.84
N ALA A 229 -8.02 7.35 10.08
CA ALA A 229 -8.07 8.78 10.35
C ALA A 229 -6.66 9.41 10.26
N ALA A 230 -6.59 10.74 10.25
CA ALA A 230 -5.35 11.46 10.48
C ALA A 230 -4.71 10.99 11.80
N GLY A 231 -3.41 10.72 11.79
CA GLY A 231 -2.75 10.12 12.94
C GLY A 231 -1.37 9.58 12.64
N ASN A 232 -0.80 8.92 13.64
CA ASN A 232 0.50 8.27 13.57
C ASN A 232 0.35 6.76 13.68
N TYR A 233 0.99 6.08 12.75
CA TYR A 233 0.88 4.65 12.56
C TYR A 233 2.26 4.01 12.48
N THR A 234 2.29 2.72 12.73
CA THR A 234 3.45 1.87 12.47
C THR A 234 3.06 0.69 11.60
N VAL A 235 3.89 0.38 10.60
CA VAL A 235 3.71 -0.79 9.73
C VAL A 235 4.81 -1.80 10.02
N THR A 236 4.43 -3.05 10.25
CA THR A 236 5.35 -4.17 10.49
C THR A 236 5.07 -5.30 9.53
N VAL A 237 6.03 -5.57 8.63
CA VAL A 237 5.99 -6.76 7.78
C VAL A 237 6.40 -8.00 8.57
N GLY A 238 5.72 -9.11 8.32
CA GLY A 238 6.05 -10.42 8.87
C GLY A 238 7.26 -11.06 8.20
N ALA A 239 7.54 -12.31 8.57
CA ALA A 239 8.58 -13.07 7.89
C ALA A 239 8.19 -13.32 6.42
N GLY A 240 9.13 -13.05 5.51
CA GLY A 240 9.01 -13.44 4.11
C GLY A 240 9.16 -14.95 3.90
N PRO A 241 9.35 -15.39 2.64
CA PRO A 241 9.54 -16.79 2.32
C PRO A 241 10.73 -17.41 3.07
N SER A 242 10.66 -18.71 3.35
CA SER A 242 11.73 -19.40 4.09
C SER A 242 13.09 -19.24 3.40
N GLY A 243 14.08 -18.79 4.17
CA GLY A 243 15.46 -18.56 3.69
C GLY A 243 15.71 -17.19 3.08
N TYR A 244 14.67 -16.38 2.87
CA TYR A 244 14.83 -15.01 2.39
C TYR A 244 15.20 -14.07 3.54
N THR A 245 15.85 -12.97 3.21
CA THR A 245 16.20 -11.88 4.13
C THR A 245 15.63 -10.57 3.63
N ALA A 246 15.38 -9.62 4.54
CA ALA A 246 14.98 -8.28 4.13
C ALA A 246 16.04 -7.65 3.22
N SER A 247 15.59 -6.97 2.18
CA SER A 247 16.43 -6.25 1.24
C SER A 247 17.09 -5.01 1.86
N PRO A 248 18.13 -4.45 1.22
CA PRO A 248 18.67 -3.15 1.60
C PRO A 248 17.57 -2.08 1.60
N ALA A 249 17.54 -1.26 2.65
CA ALA A 249 16.53 -0.23 2.81
C ALA A 249 16.92 1.09 2.12
N ASP A 250 15.96 1.92 1.76
CA ASP A 250 16.13 3.32 1.31
C ASP A 250 17.09 3.48 0.11
N GLN A 251 16.95 2.60 -0.90
CA GLN A 251 17.84 2.57 -2.07
C GLN A 251 17.28 3.36 -3.26
N GLY A 252 18.14 3.86 -4.15
CA GLY A 252 17.69 4.54 -5.37
C GLY A 252 17.09 5.95 -5.19
N GLY A 253 16.66 6.32 -3.97
CA GLY A 253 16.20 7.67 -3.62
C GLY A 253 14.78 8.00 -4.07
N ASP A 254 14.03 7.00 -4.53
CA ASP A 254 12.60 7.10 -4.85
C ASP A 254 11.83 6.15 -3.92
N ASP A 255 11.26 6.74 -2.89
CA ASP A 255 10.48 6.12 -1.81
C ASP A 255 9.35 5.22 -2.35
N ALA A 256 8.80 5.54 -3.52
CA ALA A 256 7.72 4.74 -4.12
C ALA A 256 8.20 3.43 -4.77
N THR A 257 9.51 3.18 -4.78
CA THR A 257 10.11 2.04 -5.48
C THR A 257 11.26 1.39 -4.73
N ASP A 258 11.49 1.75 -3.47
CA ASP A 258 12.50 1.12 -2.64
C ASP A 258 11.85 0.29 -1.53
N SER A 259 12.67 -0.24 -0.63
CA SER A 259 12.24 -1.02 0.53
C SER A 259 12.41 -0.16 1.77
N ASP A 260 11.41 -0.04 2.63
CA ASP A 260 11.53 0.76 3.88
C ASP A 260 12.38 0.06 4.96
N GLY A 261 12.71 -1.21 4.74
CA GLY A 261 13.68 -1.94 5.56
C GLY A 261 13.11 -2.56 6.84
N LEU A 262 13.85 -2.42 7.95
CA LEU A 262 13.56 -3.16 9.19
C LEU A 262 12.37 -2.53 9.93
N PRO A 263 11.28 -3.28 10.12
CA PRO A 263 10.09 -2.77 10.79
C PRO A 263 10.31 -2.52 12.30
N PRO A 264 9.50 -1.64 12.93
CA PRO A 264 8.36 -0.93 12.33
C PRO A 264 8.76 0.32 11.54
N VAL A 265 8.09 0.55 10.41
CA VAL A 265 8.11 1.80 9.64
C VAL A 265 7.10 2.77 10.25
N ASN A 266 7.48 4.03 10.44
CA ASN A 266 6.57 5.04 11.01
C ASN A 266 5.89 5.83 9.88
N VAL A 267 4.57 5.96 9.97
CA VAL A 267 3.75 6.65 8.96
C VAL A 267 2.91 7.72 9.64
N THR A 268 2.83 8.92 9.07
CA THR A 268 1.96 9.99 9.56
C THR A 268 0.97 10.39 8.48
N LEU A 269 -0.31 10.12 8.74
CA LEU A 269 -1.41 10.62 7.91
C LEU A 269 -1.80 12.03 8.40
N ALA A 270 -1.50 13.05 7.60
CA ALA A 270 -1.73 14.45 7.98
C ALA A 270 -3.23 14.84 8.01
N THR A 271 -4.05 14.14 7.23
CA THR A 271 -5.50 14.36 7.11
C THR A 271 -6.20 13.02 7.03
N ASP A 272 -7.51 13.00 7.29
CA ASP A 272 -8.33 11.79 7.11
C ASP A 272 -8.30 11.31 5.65
N SER A 273 -7.98 12.19 4.69
CA SER A 273 -7.84 11.85 3.26
C SER A 273 -6.43 11.45 2.81
N SER A 274 -5.46 11.38 3.72
CA SER A 274 -4.06 11.11 3.36
C SER A 274 -3.87 9.67 2.86
N VAL A 275 -3.11 9.52 1.79
CA VAL A 275 -2.77 8.23 1.18
C VAL A 275 -1.26 8.11 1.15
N ASP A 276 -0.76 7.03 1.73
CA ASP A 276 0.65 6.66 1.72
C ASP A 276 0.79 5.25 1.15
N LEU A 277 1.34 5.14 -0.06
CA LEU A 277 1.51 3.87 -0.78
C LEU A 277 2.99 3.60 -1.06
N THR A 278 3.89 4.26 -0.32
CA THR A 278 5.33 4.05 -0.46
C THR A 278 5.87 3.07 0.57
N ILE A 279 4.99 2.44 1.37
CA ILE A 279 5.39 1.53 2.43
C ILE A 279 5.55 0.11 1.87
N ASP A 280 6.73 -0.20 1.35
CA ASP A 280 7.04 -1.40 0.59
C ASP A 280 8.19 -2.21 1.22
N PHE A 281 8.15 -3.54 1.04
CA PHE A 281 9.13 -4.46 1.66
C PHE A 281 9.72 -5.45 0.66
N GLY A 282 11.02 -5.29 0.39
CA GLY A 282 11.79 -6.22 -0.43
C GLY A 282 12.30 -7.41 0.39
N PHE A 283 12.20 -8.61 -0.17
CA PHE A 283 12.87 -9.81 0.35
C PHE A 283 13.80 -10.40 -0.71
N ALA A 284 15.08 -10.47 -0.36
CA ALA A 284 16.09 -11.10 -1.18
C ALA A 284 16.17 -12.61 -0.89
N PRO A 285 16.29 -13.46 -1.93
CA PRO A 285 16.55 -14.89 -1.75
C PRO A 285 17.88 -15.09 -1.02
N PRO A 286 18.07 -16.25 -0.37
CA PRO A 286 19.37 -16.58 0.20
C PRO A 286 20.42 -16.52 -0.92
N PRO A 287 21.63 -16.00 -0.64
CA PRO A 287 22.69 -16.05 -1.62
C PRO A 287 22.85 -17.51 -2.07
N PRO A 288 22.94 -17.76 -3.38
CA PRO A 288 23.16 -19.11 -3.88
C PRO A 288 24.31 -19.76 -3.11
N PRO A 289 24.21 -21.04 -2.74
CA PRO A 289 25.26 -21.71 -1.99
C PRO A 289 26.58 -21.52 -2.73
N PRO A 290 27.68 -21.21 -2.03
CA PRO A 290 28.96 -21.05 -2.67
C PRO A 290 29.24 -22.32 -3.50
N PRO A 291 29.87 -22.19 -4.69
CA PRO A 291 30.32 -23.35 -5.44
C PRO A 291 31.07 -24.32 -4.50
N PRO A 292 31.00 -25.65 -4.73
CA PRO A 292 31.76 -26.59 -3.93
C PRO A 292 33.22 -26.12 -3.81
N ALA A 293 33.70 -25.95 -2.58
CA ALA A 293 35.03 -25.38 -2.36
C ALA A 293 36.10 -26.26 -3.01
N GLY A 294 37.07 -25.64 -3.68
CA GLY A 294 38.23 -26.34 -4.23
C GLY A 294 38.14 -26.83 -5.67
N CYS A 295 37.09 -26.49 -6.43
CA CYS A 295 36.98 -26.76 -7.87
C CYS A 295 36.85 -25.49 -8.71
N THR A 296 37.04 -25.60 -10.02
CA THR A 296 36.90 -24.50 -10.99
C THR A 296 35.56 -24.54 -11.73
N LEU A 297 35.09 -23.37 -12.13
CA LEU A 297 33.90 -23.12 -12.93
C LEU A 297 34.31 -22.39 -14.22
N THR A 298 33.65 -22.72 -15.32
CA THR A 298 33.92 -22.10 -16.62
C THR A 298 33.56 -20.62 -16.63
N ILE A 299 34.15 -19.84 -17.55
CA ILE A 299 33.68 -18.47 -17.85
C ILE A 299 32.18 -18.45 -18.18
N GLY A 300 31.67 -19.52 -18.80
CA GLY A 300 30.25 -19.66 -19.12
C GLY A 300 29.34 -19.63 -17.90
N PHE A 301 29.78 -20.21 -16.79
CA PHE A 301 29.08 -20.11 -15.52
C PHE A 301 29.08 -18.66 -15.04
N TRP A 302 30.27 -18.08 -14.84
CA TRP A 302 30.40 -16.73 -14.28
C TRP A 302 29.67 -15.65 -15.08
N LYS A 303 29.66 -15.73 -16.42
CA LYS A 303 28.95 -14.73 -17.26
C LYS A 303 27.42 -14.84 -17.20
N THR A 304 26.87 -15.99 -16.83
CA THR A 304 25.41 -16.20 -16.75
C THR A 304 24.86 -15.99 -15.34
N HIS A 305 25.75 -15.86 -14.35
CA HIS A 305 25.45 -15.52 -12.96
C HIS A 305 26.08 -14.18 -12.53
N ALA A 306 26.55 -13.37 -13.47
CA ALA A 306 26.89 -11.97 -13.23
C ALA A 306 25.71 -11.13 -13.73
N GLY A 307 25.13 -10.31 -12.85
CA GLY A 307 23.92 -9.50 -13.05
C GLY A 307 23.56 -9.12 -14.49
N PHE A 308 22.36 -9.57 -14.90
CA PHE A 308 21.63 -9.40 -16.17
C PHE A 308 21.73 -10.53 -17.20
N THR A 309 20.74 -11.44 -17.12
CA THR A 309 19.92 -12.00 -18.24
C THR A 309 18.81 -12.95 -17.76
N GLY A 310 18.43 -12.90 -16.47
CA GLY A 310 17.14 -13.43 -16.00
C GLY A 310 17.00 -14.95 -15.97
N LYS A 311 18.08 -15.71 -15.75
CA LYS A 311 17.96 -17.16 -15.54
C LYS A 311 18.62 -17.68 -14.27
N ASN A 312 19.68 -17.04 -13.79
CA ASN A 312 20.41 -17.49 -12.62
C ASN A 312 20.68 -16.33 -11.66
N ALA A 313 20.67 -16.63 -10.36
CA ALA A 313 20.99 -15.68 -9.29
C ALA A 313 22.42 -15.14 -9.44
N ASP A 314 22.63 -13.88 -9.03
CA ASP A 314 23.95 -13.24 -9.02
C ASP A 314 24.86 -13.93 -8.00
N VAL A 315 25.88 -14.64 -8.49
CA VAL A 315 26.91 -15.28 -7.66
C VAL A 315 28.24 -14.52 -7.71
N VAL A 316 28.33 -13.49 -8.56
CA VAL A 316 29.57 -12.79 -8.87
C VAL A 316 29.79 -11.60 -7.97
N THR A 317 28.72 -10.85 -7.64
CA THR A 317 28.83 -9.63 -6.83
C THR A 317 29.56 -9.85 -5.51
N GLN A 318 29.32 -10.97 -4.82
CA GLN A 318 30.01 -11.32 -3.56
C GLN A 318 31.53 -11.52 -3.69
N HIS A 319 32.04 -11.75 -4.91
CA HIS A 319 33.45 -11.97 -5.21
C HIS A 319 34.13 -10.73 -5.81
N LEU A 320 33.41 -9.62 -5.93
CA LEU A 320 33.93 -8.32 -6.36
C LEU A 320 34.27 -7.45 -5.13
N PRO A 321 35.22 -6.49 -5.26
CA PRO A 321 35.91 -6.08 -6.47
C PRO A 321 37.11 -6.96 -6.86
N GLN A 322 37.44 -7.00 -8.15
CA GLN A 322 38.61 -7.70 -8.69
C GLN A 322 39.45 -6.78 -9.57
N TRP A 323 40.77 -6.73 -9.32
CA TRP A 323 41.69 -6.01 -10.19
C TRP A 323 42.09 -6.86 -11.40
N LEU A 324 42.18 -6.26 -12.58
CA LEU A 324 42.85 -6.80 -13.77
C LEU A 324 44.06 -5.91 -14.05
N GLY A 325 45.22 -6.35 -13.59
CA GLY A 325 46.36 -5.47 -13.34
C GLY A 325 46.68 -5.34 -11.85
N THR A 326 47.73 -4.62 -11.50
CA THR A 326 48.06 -4.29 -10.11
C THR A 326 47.28 -3.06 -9.64
N SER A 327 46.93 -2.98 -8.35
CA SER A 327 46.33 -1.76 -7.79
C SER A 327 47.22 -0.54 -8.07
N GLY A 328 46.62 0.57 -8.52
CA GLY A 328 47.34 1.80 -8.90
C GLY A 328 48.08 1.75 -10.25
N GLY A 329 48.01 0.65 -10.99
CA GLY A 329 48.58 0.58 -12.35
C GLY A 329 47.81 1.46 -13.34
N ALA A 330 48.53 2.19 -14.19
CA ALA A 330 47.94 3.17 -15.13
C ALA A 330 46.96 2.56 -16.15
N ALA A 331 47.10 1.26 -16.46
CA ALA A 331 46.19 0.54 -17.36
C ALA A 331 45.34 -0.52 -16.64
N SER A 332 45.47 -0.63 -15.31
CA SER A 332 44.70 -1.56 -14.50
C SER A 332 43.23 -1.22 -14.51
N VAL A 333 42.38 -2.24 -14.46
CA VAL A 333 40.93 -2.09 -14.37
C VAL A 333 40.46 -2.74 -13.07
N GLN A 334 39.76 -1.99 -12.23
CA GLN A 334 39.03 -2.58 -11.10
C GLN A 334 37.61 -2.91 -11.57
N VAL A 335 37.25 -4.17 -11.47
CA VAL A 335 35.90 -4.67 -11.73
C VAL A 335 35.16 -4.61 -10.41
N THR A 336 34.16 -3.72 -10.31
CA THR A 336 33.44 -3.45 -9.07
C THR A 336 31.98 -3.88 -9.13
N THR A 337 31.41 -4.08 -10.33
CA THR A 337 30.01 -4.47 -10.51
C THR A 337 29.87 -5.72 -11.38
N ALA A 338 28.77 -6.46 -11.18
CA ALA A 338 28.49 -7.65 -11.98
C ALA A 338 28.33 -7.32 -13.47
N THR A 339 27.72 -6.18 -13.82
CA THR A 339 27.61 -5.71 -15.22
C THR A 339 28.98 -5.52 -15.87
N GLN A 340 29.95 -4.95 -15.15
CA GLN A 340 31.32 -4.84 -15.64
C GLN A 340 31.96 -6.22 -15.84
N ALA A 341 31.70 -7.15 -14.92
CA ALA A 341 32.17 -8.53 -15.03
C ALA A 341 31.59 -9.24 -16.26
N VAL A 342 30.28 -9.17 -16.51
CA VAL A 342 29.63 -9.72 -17.71
C VAL A 342 30.26 -9.18 -18.98
N SER A 343 30.43 -7.85 -19.05
CA SER A 343 31.02 -7.19 -20.21
C SER A 343 32.39 -7.76 -20.52
N ILE A 344 33.26 -7.89 -19.51
CA ILE A 344 34.62 -8.43 -19.68
C ILE A 344 34.60 -9.93 -20.03
N LEU A 345 33.82 -10.74 -19.31
CA LEU A 345 33.74 -12.19 -19.51
C LEU A 345 33.15 -12.58 -20.89
N SER A 346 32.32 -11.71 -21.47
CA SER A 346 31.69 -11.95 -22.77
C SER A 346 32.63 -11.69 -23.97
N MET A 347 33.82 -11.14 -23.75
CA MET A 347 34.74 -10.74 -24.83
C MET A 347 35.61 -11.89 -25.38
N THR A 348 35.20 -13.15 -25.27
CA THR A 348 35.99 -14.32 -25.72
C THR A 348 35.81 -14.67 -27.22
N GLY A 349 34.94 -13.97 -27.96
CA GLY A 349 34.64 -14.19 -29.39
C GLY A 349 35.66 -13.65 -30.42
N GLY A 350 35.41 -13.93 -31.71
CA GLY A 350 36.34 -13.75 -32.84
C GLY A 350 36.76 -12.32 -33.22
N ALA A 351 36.21 -11.28 -32.58
CA ALA A 351 36.56 -9.88 -32.81
C ALA A 351 37.51 -9.28 -31.73
N SER A 352 37.84 -10.05 -30.67
CA SER A 352 38.65 -9.57 -29.55
C SER A 352 40.14 -9.81 -29.73
N ASN A 353 40.96 -8.81 -29.37
CA ASN A 353 42.42 -8.93 -29.39
C ASN A 353 42.98 -9.68 -28.15
N GLY A 354 44.27 -10.04 -28.16
CA GLY A 354 44.85 -10.91 -27.12
C GLY A 354 44.80 -10.32 -25.71
N ILE A 355 44.92 -8.99 -25.54
CA ILE A 355 44.80 -8.35 -24.21
C ILE A 355 43.36 -8.45 -23.71
N VAL A 356 42.38 -8.23 -24.58
CA VAL A 356 40.96 -8.35 -24.22
C VAL A 356 40.63 -9.77 -23.77
N LYS A 357 41.11 -10.78 -24.51
CA LYS A 357 40.92 -12.18 -24.13
C LYS A 357 41.65 -12.54 -22.83
N LEU A 358 42.86 -12.01 -22.61
CA LEU A 358 43.59 -12.17 -21.36
C LEU A 358 42.80 -11.61 -20.17
N LYS A 359 42.19 -10.43 -20.30
CA LYS A 359 41.33 -9.83 -19.25
C LYS A 359 40.15 -10.73 -18.89
N ALA A 360 39.47 -11.30 -19.88
CA ALA A 360 38.36 -12.23 -19.66
C ALA A 360 38.80 -13.49 -18.91
N GLN A 361 39.90 -14.12 -19.36
CA GLN A 361 40.43 -15.33 -18.73
C GLN A 361 40.95 -15.11 -17.32
N LEU A 362 41.63 -13.98 -17.10
CA LEU A 362 42.13 -13.60 -15.79
C LEU A 362 40.98 -13.31 -14.81
N LEU A 363 39.92 -12.64 -15.26
CA LEU A 363 38.75 -12.39 -14.42
C LEU A 363 38.08 -13.70 -14.00
N GLY A 364 37.86 -14.63 -14.94
CA GLY A 364 37.31 -15.96 -14.62
C GLY A 364 38.16 -16.71 -13.60
N ALA A 365 39.49 -16.68 -13.75
CA ALA A 365 40.40 -17.36 -12.83
C ALA A 365 40.36 -16.73 -11.43
N LYS A 366 40.30 -15.39 -11.34
CA LYS A 366 40.19 -14.68 -10.06
C LYS A 366 38.86 -14.93 -9.36
N LEU A 367 37.76 -15.03 -10.09
CA LEU A 367 36.47 -15.41 -9.53
C LEU A 367 36.50 -16.84 -8.97
N ASN A 368 37.08 -17.79 -9.69
CA ASN A 368 37.32 -19.15 -9.18
C ASN A 368 38.16 -19.17 -7.89
N ILE A 369 39.24 -18.39 -7.84
CA ILE A 369 40.09 -18.28 -6.65
C ILE A 369 39.31 -17.65 -5.48
N ALA A 370 38.55 -16.59 -5.75
CA ALA A 370 37.73 -15.91 -4.75
C ALA A 370 36.59 -16.81 -4.22
N SER A 371 36.10 -17.74 -5.03
CA SER A 371 35.15 -18.77 -4.62
C SER A 371 35.80 -20.01 -3.98
N GLY A 372 37.12 -20.00 -3.75
CA GLY A 372 37.83 -21.02 -2.99
C GLY A 372 38.64 -22.04 -3.80
N ALA A 373 38.79 -21.87 -5.12
CA ALA A 373 39.66 -22.71 -5.92
C ALA A 373 41.16 -22.42 -5.62
N SER A 374 41.99 -23.45 -5.55
CA SER A 374 43.44 -23.28 -5.36
C SER A 374 44.07 -22.55 -6.56
N SER A 375 44.90 -21.55 -6.29
CA SER A 375 45.65 -20.78 -7.30
C SER A 375 47.03 -21.35 -7.60
N ALA A 376 47.49 -22.39 -6.88
CA ALA A 376 48.88 -22.83 -6.89
C ALA A 376 49.43 -23.12 -8.30
N ALA A 377 48.61 -23.72 -9.17
CA ALA A 377 49.01 -24.08 -10.53
C ALA A 377 49.17 -22.87 -11.47
N ILE A 378 48.55 -21.73 -11.15
CA ILE A 378 48.53 -20.54 -12.00
C ILE A 378 49.07 -19.27 -11.32
N ALA A 379 49.58 -19.35 -10.09
CA ALA A 379 50.01 -18.19 -9.31
C ALA A 379 51.02 -17.30 -10.06
N ALA A 380 52.00 -17.92 -10.72
CA ALA A 380 52.99 -17.20 -11.54
C ALA A 380 52.35 -16.56 -12.79
N THR A 381 51.41 -17.26 -13.43
CA THR A 381 50.68 -16.75 -14.60
C THR A 381 49.81 -15.54 -14.23
N VAL A 382 49.07 -15.62 -13.13
CA VAL A 382 48.26 -14.51 -12.61
C VAL A 382 49.13 -13.31 -12.30
N ALA A 383 50.23 -13.50 -11.56
CA ALA A 383 51.14 -12.41 -11.22
C ALA A 383 51.77 -11.74 -12.46
N ALA A 384 52.19 -12.54 -13.45
CA ALA A 384 52.75 -12.03 -14.69
C ALA A 384 51.71 -11.29 -15.56
N ALA A 385 50.49 -11.82 -15.64
CA ALA A 385 49.38 -11.18 -16.35
C ALA A 385 48.98 -9.85 -15.70
N ASP A 386 48.88 -9.80 -14.37
CA ASP A 386 48.59 -8.57 -13.64
C ASP A 386 49.69 -7.52 -13.81
N ALA A 387 50.97 -7.91 -13.67
CA ALA A 387 52.09 -7.01 -13.89
C ALA A 387 52.08 -6.43 -15.32
N PHE A 388 51.73 -7.25 -16.32
CA PHE A 388 51.61 -6.80 -17.71
C PHE A 388 50.43 -5.84 -17.91
N LEU A 389 49.24 -6.19 -17.39
CA LEU A 389 48.03 -5.39 -17.51
C LEU A 389 48.09 -4.07 -16.74
N ALA A 390 48.97 -3.95 -15.74
CA ALA A 390 49.21 -2.70 -15.03
C ALA A 390 49.68 -1.55 -15.93
N SER A 391 50.30 -1.86 -17.08
CA SER A 391 50.86 -0.86 -18.01
C SER A 391 50.38 -1.00 -19.45
N ASN A 392 49.57 -2.01 -19.78
CA ASN A 392 49.14 -2.28 -21.15
C ASN A 392 47.62 -2.39 -21.26
N ALA A 393 47.00 -1.39 -21.89
CA ALA A 393 45.57 -1.37 -22.18
C ALA A 393 45.24 -2.19 -23.44
N ALA A 394 43.96 -2.44 -23.70
CA ALA A 394 43.52 -3.18 -24.90
C ALA A 394 44.01 -2.53 -26.21
N SER A 395 44.12 -1.20 -26.24
CA SER A 395 44.65 -0.43 -27.36
C SER A 395 46.15 -0.66 -27.64
N SER A 396 46.90 -1.13 -26.64
CA SER A 396 48.34 -1.42 -26.78
C SER A 396 48.64 -2.63 -27.67
N TRP A 397 47.64 -3.47 -27.98
CA TRP A 397 47.87 -4.75 -28.67
C TRP A 397 48.60 -4.62 -30.02
N SER A 398 48.21 -3.65 -30.85
CA SER A 398 48.78 -3.49 -32.19
C SER A 398 50.28 -3.17 -32.15
N SER A 399 50.72 -2.38 -31.16
CA SER A 399 52.10 -1.94 -30.97
C SER A 399 52.99 -2.91 -30.20
N LEU A 400 52.43 -4.00 -29.65
CA LEU A 400 53.25 -5.03 -28.98
C LEU A 400 54.18 -5.75 -29.95
N SER A 401 55.39 -6.04 -29.48
CA SER A 401 56.32 -6.95 -30.15
C SER A 401 55.73 -8.37 -30.26
N GLY A 402 56.21 -9.14 -31.25
CA GLY A 402 55.79 -10.54 -31.42
C GLY A 402 56.03 -11.38 -30.16
N SER A 403 57.14 -11.14 -29.45
CA SER A 403 57.45 -11.81 -28.17
C SER A 403 56.42 -11.48 -27.08
N ASN A 404 56.00 -10.22 -26.96
CA ASN A 404 54.97 -9.83 -25.98
C ASN A 404 53.59 -10.40 -26.34
N LYS A 405 53.23 -10.42 -27.63
CA LYS A 405 51.99 -11.07 -28.09
C LYS A 405 51.99 -12.57 -27.76
N ALA A 406 53.13 -13.25 -27.94
CA ALA A 406 53.28 -14.65 -27.60
C ALA A 406 53.11 -14.91 -26.09
N LYS A 407 53.69 -14.06 -25.23
CA LYS A 407 53.50 -14.16 -23.77
C LYS A 407 52.03 -13.99 -23.36
N VAL A 408 51.36 -12.97 -23.90
CA VAL A 408 49.93 -12.73 -23.65
C VAL A 408 49.09 -13.93 -24.04
N ASN A 409 49.33 -14.50 -25.23
CA ASN A 409 48.60 -15.68 -25.69
C ASN A 409 48.87 -16.92 -24.81
N ALA A 410 50.11 -17.09 -24.33
CA ALA A 410 50.46 -18.19 -23.43
C ALA A 410 49.75 -18.06 -22.08
N TRP A 411 49.77 -16.88 -21.44
CA TRP A 411 49.05 -16.67 -20.19
C TRP A 411 47.54 -16.85 -20.36
N MET A 412 46.97 -16.31 -21.43
CA MET A 412 45.55 -16.48 -21.76
C MET A 412 45.20 -17.97 -21.89
N SER A 413 46.01 -18.76 -22.60
CA SER A 413 45.80 -20.21 -22.74
C SER A 413 45.84 -20.93 -21.40
N THR A 414 46.85 -20.65 -20.56
CA THR A 414 46.96 -21.29 -19.24
C THR A 414 45.79 -20.93 -18.32
N LEU A 415 45.29 -19.70 -18.39
CA LEU A 415 44.13 -19.27 -17.62
C LEU A 415 42.83 -19.89 -18.15
N ASP A 416 42.72 -20.08 -19.47
CA ASP A 416 41.61 -20.84 -20.08
C ASP A 416 41.62 -22.30 -19.64
N ASP A 417 42.78 -22.97 -19.67
CA ASP A 417 42.92 -24.34 -19.18
C ASP A 417 42.55 -24.45 -17.70
N TYR A 418 42.94 -23.49 -16.86
CA TYR A 418 42.54 -23.43 -15.46
C TYR A 418 41.03 -23.25 -15.29
N ASN A 419 40.44 -22.28 -16.00
CA ASN A 419 39.00 -22.03 -15.97
C ASN A 419 38.19 -23.23 -16.47
N ASN A 420 38.79 -24.10 -17.30
CA ASN A 420 38.20 -25.35 -17.78
C ASN A 420 38.65 -26.59 -16.97
N GLY A 421 39.24 -26.40 -15.78
CA GLY A 421 39.65 -27.48 -14.89
C GLY A 421 40.72 -28.43 -15.44
N LEU A 422 41.42 -28.04 -16.51
CA LEU A 422 42.48 -28.81 -17.15
C LEU A 422 43.84 -28.63 -16.45
N VAL A 423 44.01 -27.52 -15.71
CA VAL A 423 45.20 -27.22 -14.90
C VAL A 423 44.76 -26.79 -13.50
N GLY A 424 45.41 -27.35 -12.47
CA GLY A 424 45.07 -27.05 -11.08
C GLY A 424 43.86 -27.84 -10.59
N PRO A 425 42.92 -27.23 -9.83
CA PRO A 425 41.73 -27.90 -9.37
C PRO A 425 40.78 -28.25 -10.52
N GLY A 426 40.21 -29.46 -10.48
CA GLY A 426 39.25 -29.93 -11.49
C GLY A 426 37.93 -29.17 -11.45
N HIS A 427 37.03 -29.49 -12.39
CA HIS A 427 35.75 -28.82 -12.52
C HIS A 427 34.73 -29.22 -11.45
N CYS A 428 33.91 -28.26 -11.02
CA CYS A 428 32.76 -28.56 -10.18
C CYS A 428 31.77 -29.45 -10.95
N GLY A 429 31.43 -30.61 -10.40
CA GLY A 429 30.53 -31.59 -11.02
C GLY A 429 31.16 -32.54 -12.05
N SER A 430 32.48 -32.45 -12.32
CA SER A 430 33.18 -33.43 -13.19
C SER A 430 33.65 -34.70 -12.46
N THR A 431 33.46 -34.76 -11.15
CA THR A 431 33.56 -36.00 -10.37
C THR A 431 32.27 -36.16 -9.60
N GLY A 432 31.46 -37.16 -9.97
CA GLY A 432 30.51 -37.72 -9.02
C GLY A 432 31.31 -38.29 -7.85
N ILE A 433 31.28 -37.58 -6.73
CA ILE A 433 31.48 -38.11 -5.38
C ILE A 433 30.46 -37.39 -4.51
#